data_AF-A0A919ZSG9-F1
#
_entry.id   AF-A0A919ZSG9-F1
#
_cell.length_a   1.000
_cell.length_b   1.000
_cell.length_c   1.000
_cell.angle_alpha   90.00
_cell.angle_beta   90.00
_cell.angle_gamma   90.00
#
_symmetry.space_group_name_H-M   'P 1'
#
loop_
_entity.id
_entity.type
_entity.pdbx_description
1 polymer ?
#
loop_
_entity_poly.entity_id
_entity_poly.type
_entity_poly.pdbx_seq_one_letter_code
_entity_poly.pdbx_strand_id
1 'polypeptide(L)'
;MLTKNINFENFTFKKSKTKILSLFSKLLKEDNEILDSSKNTYLNSYNRNLINKFKNFSEVSVIGMGGSILGSKSIYNFLKKKIKKNFHFIDTFQFNIPKSKKKRLNLVISKSGNTLETISNSNFLIKKNDKNIFITEPKDNYLMKFATQLKAEIVHHNNFIGGRYSVLSEVGMLPSELMGLSASKFRRFNSLIKNKRYIDSLVQNVANILYLIKNKKFNSIILNYDDCSSDLFFWYQQLVAESLGKKGKGLLPVISNMPKDNHSLMQLYLDGFKKNFYTFFFVQDSTVRKVNNNNLLKTHLYLKNKTLEKIKHSQYGATKKVFRNMNIPFRSFYIKKRNEETLGELFTFFILETILLGKALNINPYDQPAVELIKKETKKFLVSF
;
A
#
# COMPACT_ATOMS: atom_id res chain seq x y z
N MET A 1 17.08 -12.94 -6.15
CA MET A 1 16.66 -11.67 -6.81
C MET A 1 15.29 -11.89 -7.42
N LEU A 2 14.30 -11.06 -7.10
CA LEU A 2 12.91 -11.17 -7.56
C LEU A 2 12.74 -10.51 -8.94
N THR A 3 13.21 -9.27 -9.03
CA THR A 3 13.29 -8.44 -10.24
C THR A 3 14.64 -7.73 -10.26
N LYS A 4 14.96 -7.00 -11.33
CA LYS A 4 16.17 -6.15 -11.36
C LYS A 4 16.24 -5.16 -10.20
N ASN A 5 15.08 -4.70 -9.70
CA ASN A 5 14.96 -3.69 -8.66
C ASN A 5 14.85 -4.27 -7.24
N ILE A 6 14.38 -5.51 -7.10
CA ILE A 6 14.03 -6.11 -5.81
C ILE A 6 14.80 -7.41 -5.59
N ASN A 7 15.57 -7.44 -4.51
CA ASN A 7 16.10 -8.67 -3.94
C ASN A 7 15.08 -9.21 -2.93
N PHE A 8 14.46 -10.35 -3.24
CA PHE A 8 13.60 -11.06 -2.31
C PHE A 8 14.31 -12.33 -1.81
N GLU A 9 14.34 -12.48 -0.49
CA GLU A 9 14.69 -13.71 0.20
C GLU A 9 13.40 -14.28 0.80
N ASN A 10 13.05 -15.49 0.39
CA ASN A 10 11.89 -16.19 0.90
C ASN A 10 12.20 -16.85 2.26
N PHE A 11 11.17 -17.40 2.92
CA PHE A 11 11.37 -18.20 4.13
C PHE A 11 12.34 -19.37 3.88
N THR A 12 13.13 -19.72 4.89
CA THR A 12 14.18 -20.76 4.80
C THR A 12 13.62 -22.15 4.51
N PHE A 13 12.44 -22.47 5.04
CA PHE A 13 11.74 -23.72 4.74
C PHE A 13 11.01 -23.63 3.40
N LYS A 14 10.94 -24.75 2.68
CA LYS A 14 10.22 -24.87 1.40
C LYS A 14 9.08 -25.87 1.54
N LYS A 15 7.85 -25.39 1.34
CA LYS A 15 6.65 -26.24 1.32
C LYS A 15 6.14 -26.46 -0.10
N SER A 16 5.43 -27.57 -0.31
CA SER A 16 4.87 -27.91 -1.60
C SER A 16 3.99 -26.78 -2.13
N LYS A 17 4.27 -26.38 -3.37
CA LYS A 17 3.65 -25.23 -4.03
C LYS A 17 2.67 -25.63 -5.13
N THR A 18 2.45 -26.93 -5.35
CA THR A 18 1.61 -27.48 -6.43
C THR A 18 0.18 -26.93 -6.39
N LYS A 19 -0.46 -26.92 -5.21
CA LYS A 19 -1.80 -26.33 -5.04
C LYS A 19 -1.83 -24.85 -5.44
N ILE A 20 -0.80 -24.11 -5.05
CA ILE A 20 -0.73 -22.66 -5.27
C ILE A 20 -0.43 -22.35 -6.74
N LEU A 21 0.40 -23.15 -7.41
CA LEU A 21 0.61 -23.06 -8.86
C LEU A 21 -0.71 -23.30 -9.61
N SER A 22 -1.48 -24.32 -9.21
CA SER A 22 -2.81 -24.56 -9.79
C SER A 22 -3.75 -23.37 -9.62
N LEU A 23 -3.83 -22.81 -8.40
CA LEU A 23 -4.64 -21.62 -8.14
C LEU A 23 -4.19 -20.39 -8.94
N PHE A 24 -2.87 -20.20 -9.06
CA PHE A 24 -2.31 -19.11 -9.85
C PHE A 24 -2.63 -19.25 -11.34
N SER A 25 -2.47 -20.45 -11.90
CA SER A 25 -2.83 -20.74 -13.30
C SER A 25 -4.32 -20.54 -13.57
N LYS A 26 -5.20 -20.87 -12.62
CA LYS A 26 -6.64 -20.57 -12.71
C LYS A 26 -6.90 -19.07 -12.67
N LEU A 27 -6.30 -18.37 -11.71
CA LEU A 27 -6.42 -16.91 -11.57
C LEU A 27 -6.00 -16.16 -12.84
N LEU A 28 -4.95 -16.61 -13.55
CA LEU A 28 -4.52 -15.99 -14.80
C LEU A 28 -5.50 -16.15 -15.97
N LYS A 29 -6.43 -17.11 -15.88
CA LYS A 29 -7.47 -17.37 -16.88
C LYS A 29 -8.83 -16.75 -16.51
N GLU A 30 -8.97 -16.28 -15.27
CA GLU A 30 -10.18 -15.59 -14.82
C GLU A 30 -10.25 -14.21 -15.45
N ASP A 31 -11.46 -13.81 -15.86
CA ASP A 31 -11.75 -12.41 -16.15
C ASP A 31 -11.71 -11.62 -14.83
N ASN A 32 -10.70 -10.75 -14.69
CA ASN A 32 -10.36 -10.17 -13.39
C ASN A 32 -9.84 -8.75 -13.54
N GLU A 33 -10.78 -7.80 -13.45
CA GLU A 33 -10.56 -6.36 -13.56
C GLU A 33 -9.47 -5.81 -12.61
N ILE A 34 -9.23 -6.46 -11.46
CA ILE A 34 -8.12 -6.08 -10.57
C ILE A 34 -6.78 -6.39 -11.24
N LEU A 35 -6.63 -7.57 -11.84
CA LEU A 35 -5.42 -7.92 -12.58
C LEU A 35 -5.30 -7.11 -13.86
N ASP A 36 -6.41 -6.83 -14.54
CA ASP A 36 -6.43 -5.99 -15.72
C ASP A 36 -5.93 -4.58 -15.42
N SER A 37 -6.36 -3.96 -14.31
CA SER A 37 -5.85 -2.65 -13.88
C SER A 37 -4.33 -2.61 -13.64
N SER A 38 -3.72 -3.77 -13.43
CA SER A 38 -2.28 -3.93 -13.24
C SER A 38 -1.51 -4.13 -14.56
N LYS A 39 -2.22 -4.32 -15.69
CA LYS A 39 -1.66 -4.51 -17.04
C LYS A 39 -1.33 -3.18 -17.70
N ASN A 40 -0.25 -3.12 -18.45
CA ASN A 40 0.12 -1.90 -19.19
C ASN A 40 -0.89 -1.51 -20.29
N THR A 41 -1.75 -2.46 -20.69
CA THR A 41 -2.84 -2.26 -21.67
C THR A 41 -4.13 -1.72 -21.05
N TYR A 42 -4.22 -1.56 -19.73
CA TYR A 42 -5.44 -1.06 -19.09
C TYR A 42 -5.76 0.37 -19.51
N LEU A 43 -6.98 0.58 -19.99
CA LEU A 43 -7.51 1.88 -20.38
C LEU A 43 -8.19 2.53 -19.17
N ASN A 44 -7.69 3.69 -18.77
CA ASN A 44 -8.32 4.48 -17.71
C ASN A 44 -9.62 5.12 -18.20
N SER A 45 -10.55 5.38 -17.27
CA SER A 45 -11.73 6.21 -17.54
C SER A 45 -11.44 7.71 -17.68
N TYR A 46 -10.18 8.14 -17.56
CA TYR A 46 -9.72 9.51 -17.79
C TYR A 46 -8.64 9.57 -18.87
N ASN A 47 -8.46 10.75 -19.47
CA ASN A 47 -7.52 10.98 -20.56
C ASN A 47 -6.45 12.04 -20.22
N ARG A 48 -5.48 12.21 -21.13
CA ARG A 48 -4.39 13.20 -20.98
C ARG A 48 -4.88 14.65 -20.93
N ASN A 49 -6.02 14.97 -21.54
CA ASN A 49 -6.57 16.32 -21.52
C ASN A 49 -7.00 16.72 -20.09
N LEU A 50 -7.61 15.80 -19.35
CA LEU A 50 -7.93 16.01 -17.94
C LEU A 50 -6.64 16.29 -17.13
N ILE A 51 -5.60 15.48 -17.31
CA ILE A 51 -4.31 15.70 -16.63
C ILE A 51 -3.74 17.09 -16.99
N ASN A 52 -3.71 17.43 -18.27
CA ASN A 52 -3.19 18.72 -18.75
C ASN A 52 -3.97 19.92 -18.18
N LYS A 53 -5.28 19.79 -17.98
CA LYS A 53 -6.12 20.82 -17.37
C LYS A 53 -5.73 21.12 -15.92
N PHE A 54 -5.30 20.11 -15.16
CA PHE A 54 -5.03 20.24 -13.72
C PHE A 54 -3.55 20.10 -13.32
N LYS A 55 -2.63 19.82 -14.26
CA LYS A 55 -1.20 19.65 -13.95
C LYS A 55 -0.53 20.89 -13.38
N ASN A 56 -1.10 22.08 -13.52
CA ASN A 56 -0.51 23.32 -13.00
C ASN A 56 -0.83 23.57 -11.51
N PHE A 57 -1.72 22.78 -10.91
CA PHE A 57 -1.98 22.88 -9.47
C PHE A 57 -0.78 22.37 -8.68
N SER A 58 -0.27 23.21 -7.77
CA SER A 58 0.85 22.88 -6.86
C SER A 58 0.39 22.34 -5.52
N GLU A 59 -0.87 22.59 -5.14
CA GLU A 59 -1.54 22.02 -3.98
C GLU A 59 -2.72 21.16 -4.42
N VAL A 60 -2.70 19.89 -4.00
CA VAL A 60 -3.77 18.93 -4.26
C VAL A 60 -4.22 18.34 -2.93
N SER A 61 -5.52 18.37 -2.65
CA SER A 61 -6.12 17.65 -1.53
C SER A 61 -6.78 16.38 -2.03
N VAL A 62 -6.49 15.25 -1.39
CA VAL A 62 -7.14 13.96 -1.66
C VAL A 62 -8.05 13.66 -0.48
N ILE A 63 -9.35 13.60 -0.72
CA ILE A 63 -10.40 13.43 0.28
C ILE A 63 -11.06 12.07 0.04
N GLY A 64 -11.00 11.18 1.02
CA GLY A 64 -11.39 9.78 0.87
C GLY A 64 -11.04 8.96 2.09
N MET A 65 -11.36 7.66 2.08
CA MET A 65 -11.04 6.75 3.18
C MET A 65 -10.53 5.40 2.68
N GLY A 66 -9.65 4.78 3.48
CA GLY A 66 -9.11 3.45 3.20
C GLY A 66 -8.52 3.36 1.79
N GLY A 67 -9.04 2.45 0.96
CA GLY A 67 -8.51 2.18 -0.37
C GLY A 67 -8.59 3.36 -1.34
N SER A 68 -9.47 4.33 -1.06
CA SER A 68 -9.57 5.57 -1.84
C SER A 68 -8.40 6.54 -1.60
N ILE A 69 -7.59 6.34 -0.55
CA ILE A 69 -6.44 7.20 -0.22
C ILE A 69 -5.13 6.44 -0.06
N LEU A 70 -5.14 5.31 0.66
CA LEU A 70 -3.91 4.66 1.11
C LEU A 70 -2.96 4.32 -0.05
N GLY A 71 -3.49 3.93 -1.21
CA GLY A 71 -2.69 3.69 -2.41
C GLY A 71 -1.97 4.94 -2.91
N SER A 72 -2.68 6.04 -3.10
CA SER A 72 -2.10 7.33 -3.54
C SER A 72 -1.14 7.91 -2.51
N LYS A 73 -1.44 7.75 -1.22
CA LYS A 73 -0.57 8.17 -0.10
C LYS A 73 0.73 7.36 -0.09
N SER A 74 0.64 6.05 -0.33
CA SER A 74 1.80 5.17 -0.51
C SER A 74 2.69 5.64 -1.65
N ILE A 75 2.10 5.97 -2.81
CA ILE A 75 2.85 6.46 -3.98
C ILE A 75 3.55 7.78 -3.66
N TYR A 76 2.83 8.72 -3.04
CA TYR A 76 3.37 10.03 -2.69
C TYR A 76 4.57 9.92 -1.75
N ASN A 77 4.43 9.20 -0.63
CA ASN A 77 5.50 9.11 0.36
C ASN A 77 6.67 8.24 -0.12
N PHE A 78 6.41 7.14 -0.83
CA PHE A 78 7.48 6.31 -1.38
C PHE A 78 8.31 7.05 -2.43
N LEU A 79 7.71 7.93 -3.24
CA LEU A 79 8.38 8.70 -4.30
C LEU A 79 8.54 10.18 -3.97
N LYS A 80 8.46 10.56 -2.68
CA LYS A 80 8.45 11.96 -2.21
C LYS A 80 9.58 12.81 -2.79
N LYS A 81 10.78 12.25 -2.93
CA LYS A 81 11.96 12.95 -3.49
C LYS A 81 11.79 13.38 -4.96
N LYS A 82 10.92 12.71 -5.72
CA LYS A 82 10.64 12.99 -7.14
C LYS A 82 9.48 13.97 -7.32
N ILE A 83 8.57 14.04 -6.34
CA ILE A 83 7.33 14.78 -6.43
C ILE A 83 7.54 16.19 -5.89
N LYS A 84 7.37 17.20 -6.76
CA LYS A 84 7.55 18.62 -6.38
C LYS A 84 6.30 19.28 -5.82
N LYS A 85 5.14 18.63 -5.95
CA LYS A 85 3.84 19.16 -5.56
C LYS A 85 3.48 18.74 -4.14
N ASN A 86 2.65 19.55 -3.49
CA ASN A 86 2.15 19.28 -2.15
C ASN A 86 0.81 18.55 -2.26
N PHE A 87 0.78 17.31 -1.76
CA PHE A 87 -0.45 16.53 -1.64
C PHE A 87 -0.85 16.45 -0.17
N HIS A 88 -2.09 16.81 0.12
CA HIS A 88 -2.69 16.73 1.43
C HIS A 88 -3.70 15.58 1.43
N PHE A 89 -3.47 14.56 2.26
CA PHE A 89 -4.35 13.40 2.36
C PHE A 89 -5.27 13.57 3.55
N ILE A 90 -6.57 13.55 3.29
CA ILE A 90 -7.64 13.78 4.28
C ILE A 90 -8.38 12.45 4.44
N ASP A 91 -7.82 11.61 5.33
CA ASP A 91 -8.25 10.26 5.70
C ASP A 91 -8.66 10.15 7.18
N THR A 92 -9.09 11.28 7.76
CA THR A 92 -9.73 11.39 9.08
C THR A 92 -10.72 12.56 9.04
N PHE A 93 -11.56 12.72 10.06
CA PHE A 93 -12.38 13.92 10.19
C PHE A 93 -11.47 15.14 10.40
N GLN A 94 -11.58 16.11 9.51
CA GLN A 94 -10.81 17.35 9.60
C GLN A 94 -11.62 18.41 10.33
N PHE A 95 -11.12 18.84 11.48
CA PHE A 95 -11.72 19.94 12.24
C PHE A 95 -11.12 21.31 11.89
N ASN A 96 -9.96 21.32 11.22
CA ASN A 96 -9.25 22.55 10.85
C ASN A 96 -8.75 22.51 9.41
N ILE A 97 -8.84 23.64 8.71
CA ILE A 97 -8.33 23.80 7.35
C ILE A 97 -6.99 24.55 7.42
N PRO A 98 -5.87 23.96 6.96
CA PRO A 98 -4.65 24.72 6.76
C PRO A 98 -4.93 25.88 5.80
N LYS A 99 -4.84 27.12 6.29
CA LYS A 99 -5.02 28.33 5.47
C LYS A 99 -3.94 28.33 4.40
N SER A 100 -4.33 28.18 3.13
CA SER A 100 -3.45 28.42 1.99
C SER A 100 -4.04 29.52 1.12
N LYS A 101 -3.17 30.41 0.64
CA LYS A 101 -3.51 31.44 -0.36
C LYS A 101 -3.45 30.90 -1.79
N LYS A 102 -2.97 29.67 -1.99
CA LYS A 102 -2.82 29.06 -3.33
C LYS A 102 -4.12 28.43 -3.80
N LYS A 103 -4.35 28.46 -5.12
CA LYS A 103 -5.43 27.69 -5.77
C LYS A 103 -5.20 26.20 -5.54
N ARG A 104 -6.22 25.50 -5.07
CA ARG A 104 -6.19 24.08 -4.69
C ARG A 104 -7.05 23.25 -5.63
N LEU A 105 -6.58 22.04 -5.92
CA LEU A 105 -7.36 20.99 -6.57
C LEU A 105 -7.82 20.00 -5.51
N ASN A 106 -9.11 19.69 -5.46
CA ASN A 106 -9.63 18.64 -4.59
C ASN A 106 -9.92 17.39 -5.43
N LEU A 107 -9.37 16.25 -5.01
CA LEU A 107 -9.69 14.92 -5.51
C LEU A 107 -10.58 14.23 -4.49
N VAL A 108 -11.88 14.12 -4.77
CA VAL A 108 -12.85 13.48 -3.88
C VAL A 108 -13.08 12.06 -4.34
N ILE A 109 -12.71 11.08 -3.53
CA ILE A 109 -12.66 9.68 -3.93
C ILE A 109 -13.49 8.84 -2.97
N SER A 110 -14.53 8.20 -3.50
CA SER A 110 -15.29 7.15 -2.80
C SER A 110 -15.99 6.28 -3.83
N LYS A 111 -15.67 4.98 -3.84
CA LYS A 111 -16.28 4.04 -4.78
C LYS A 111 -17.81 4.08 -4.72
N SER A 112 -18.40 3.86 -3.54
CA SER A 112 -19.86 3.84 -3.35
C SER A 112 -20.53 5.22 -3.49
N GLY A 113 -19.73 6.29 -3.54
CA GLY A 113 -20.22 7.67 -3.46
C GLY A 113 -20.97 8.04 -2.17
N ASN A 114 -21.03 7.16 -1.18
CA ASN A 114 -21.82 7.32 0.05
C ASN A 114 -20.99 7.19 1.34
N THR A 115 -19.65 7.26 1.25
CA THR A 115 -18.77 7.19 2.42
C THR A 115 -18.92 8.46 3.26
N LEU A 116 -19.38 8.32 4.50
CA LEU A 116 -19.81 9.43 5.37
C LEU A 116 -18.68 10.43 5.60
N GLU A 117 -17.47 9.96 5.86
CA GLU A 117 -16.33 10.80 6.15
C GLU A 117 -15.88 11.57 4.91
N THR A 118 -15.92 10.95 3.73
CA THR A 118 -15.64 11.61 2.46
C THR A 118 -16.65 12.70 2.17
N ILE A 119 -17.95 12.43 2.38
CA ILE A 119 -19.04 13.39 2.19
C ILE A 119 -18.87 14.56 3.16
N SER A 120 -18.69 14.27 4.45
CA SER A 120 -18.57 15.27 5.51
C SER A 120 -17.37 16.19 5.26
N ASN A 121 -16.19 15.61 5.01
CA ASN A 121 -14.99 16.39 4.71
C ASN A 121 -15.14 17.19 3.41
N SER A 122 -15.78 16.63 2.37
CA SER A 122 -15.95 17.33 1.10
C SER A 122 -16.92 18.51 1.24
N ASN A 123 -18.01 18.35 1.99
CA ASN A 123 -18.94 19.42 2.29
C ASN A 123 -18.26 20.54 3.12
N PHE A 124 -17.45 20.18 4.11
CA PHE A 124 -16.75 21.14 4.97
C PHE A 124 -15.59 21.87 4.27
N LEU A 125 -14.83 21.17 3.41
CA LEU A 125 -13.56 21.67 2.89
C LEU A 125 -13.66 22.34 1.52
N ILE A 126 -14.60 21.92 0.66
CA ILE A 126 -14.70 22.41 -0.71
C ILE A 126 -15.38 23.79 -0.72
N LYS A 127 -14.72 24.77 -1.33
CA LYS A 127 -15.26 26.12 -1.51
C LYS A 127 -15.80 26.34 -2.92
N LYS A 128 -16.70 27.31 -3.09
CA LYS A 128 -17.40 27.62 -4.36
C LYS A 128 -16.47 27.78 -5.58
N ASN A 129 -15.23 28.27 -5.38
CA ASN A 129 -14.28 28.54 -6.47
C ASN A 129 -13.18 27.47 -6.60
N ASP A 130 -13.21 26.41 -5.78
CA ASP A 130 -12.23 25.34 -5.87
C ASP A 130 -12.44 24.52 -7.15
N LYS A 131 -11.34 23.95 -7.65
CA LYS A 131 -11.42 22.96 -8.72
C LYS A 131 -11.49 21.58 -8.11
N ASN A 132 -12.44 20.77 -8.58
CA ASN A 132 -12.74 19.47 -7.99
C ASN A 132 -12.76 18.41 -9.08
N ILE A 133 -12.22 17.23 -8.78
CA ILE A 133 -12.39 16.00 -9.55
C ILE A 133 -12.98 14.96 -8.60
N PHE A 134 -14.07 14.33 -9.00
CA PHE A 134 -14.71 13.26 -8.25
C PHE A 134 -14.38 11.92 -8.90
N ILE A 135 -13.95 10.95 -8.09
CA ILE A 135 -13.73 9.56 -8.51
C ILE A 135 -14.75 8.68 -7.77
N THR A 136 -15.77 8.23 -8.48
CA THR A 136 -16.88 7.45 -7.91
C THR A 136 -17.48 6.50 -8.93
N GLU A 137 -18.25 5.50 -8.48
CA GLU A 137 -18.93 4.58 -9.38
C GLU A 137 -20.00 5.30 -10.22
N PRO A 138 -20.19 4.93 -11.50
CA PRO A 138 -21.24 5.49 -12.37
C PRO A 138 -22.63 4.95 -11.97
N LYS A 139 -23.08 5.28 -10.76
CA LYS A 139 -24.42 4.95 -10.26
C LYS A 139 -25.06 6.18 -9.63
N ASP A 140 -26.36 6.08 -9.34
CA ASP A 140 -27.05 7.11 -8.56
C ASP A 140 -26.59 7.07 -7.10
N ASN A 141 -25.70 7.99 -6.74
CA ASN A 141 -25.14 8.13 -5.39
C ASN A 141 -24.89 9.61 -5.05
N TYR A 142 -24.61 9.89 -3.77
CA TYR A 142 -24.46 11.26 -3.28
C TYR A 142 -23.31 12.00 -3.99
N LEU A 143 -22.12 11.40 -4.10
CA LEU A 143 -20.98 12.07 -4.73
C LEU A 143 -21.20 12.37 -6.21
N MET A 144 -21.88 11.49 -6.95
CA MET A 144 -22.25 11.74 -8.35
C MET A 144 -23.13 12.99 -8.46
N LYS A 145 -24.21 13.06 -7.67
CA LYS A 145 -25.11 14.24 -7.62
C LYS A 145 -24.36 15.51 -7.22
N PHE A 146 -23.51 15.40 -6.20
CA PHE A 146 -22.74 16.54 -5.69
C PHE A 146 -21.72 17.05 -6.72
N ALA A 147 -21.05 16.15 -7.45
CA ALA A 147 -20.14 16.52 -8.52
C ALA A 147 -20.87 17.24 -9.67
N THR A 148 -22.05 16.74 -10.08
CA THR A 148 -22.90 17.38 -11.09
C THR A 148 -23.35 18.77 -10.66
N GLN A 149 -23.80 18.94 -9.41
CA GLN A 149 -24.20 20.24 -8.86
C GLN A 149 -23.04 21.25 -8.87
N LEU A 150 -21.82 20.81 -8.55
CA LEU A 150 -20.63 21.65 -8.60
C LEU A 150 -20.08 21.88 -10.01
N LYS A 151 -20.68 21.25 -11.04
CA LYS A 151 -20.13 21.19 -12.41
C LYS A 151 -18.65 20.76 -12.42
N ALA A 152 -18.33 19.80 -11.55
CA ALA A 152 -16.99 19.25 -11.37
C ALA A 152 -16.68 18.18 -12.42
N GLU A 153 -15.39 17.85 -12.57
CA GLU A 153 -14.98 16.74 -13.41
C GLU A 153 -15.25 15.41 -12.71
N ILE A 154 -15.68 14.41 -13.48
CA ILE A 154 -16.03 13.09 -12.97
C ILE A 154 -15.17 12.05 -13.67
N VAL A 155 -14.54 11.20 -12.87
CA VAL A 155 -13.77 10.04 -13.32
C VAL A 155 -14.43 8.81 -12.73
N HIS A 156 -14.73 7.82 -13.58
CA HIS A 156 -15.44 6.64 -13.12
C HIS A 156 -14.49 5.68 -12.41
N HIS A 157 -14.86 5.32 -11.18
CA HIS A 157 -14.29 4.18 -10.48
C HIS A 157 -14.83 2.90 -11.11
N ASN A 158 -13.95 1.98 -11.53
CA ASN A 158 -14.38 0.68 -12.05
C ASN A 158 -15.17 -0.11 -10.99
N ASN A 159 -16.38 -0.56 -11.32
CA ASN A 159 -17.30 -1.22 -10.41
C ASN A 159 -16.80 -2.59 -9.92
N PHE A 160 -15.96 -3.25 -10.70
CA PHE A 160 -15.44 -4.59 -10.41
C PHE A 160 -14.15 -4.57 -9.57
N ILE A 161 -13.56 -3.38 -9.39
CA ILE A 161 -12.35 -3.21 -8.57
C ILE A 161 -12.76 -2.73 -7.18
N GLY A 162 -12.45 -3.48 -6.13
CA GLY A 162 -12.65 -3.04 -4.75
C GLY A 162 -11.63 -1.97 -4.35
N GLY A 163 -11.98 -1.07 -3.41
CA GLY A 163 -11.13 0.07 -3.05
C GLY A 163 -9.71 -0.33 -2.60
N ARG A 164 -9.54 -1.36 -1.78
CA ARG A 164 -8.20 -1.81 -1.34
C ARG A 164 -7.33 -2.38 -2.49
N TYR A 165 -7.96 -2.72 -3.62
CA TYR A 165 -7.30 -3.20 -4.84
C TYR A 165 -7.15 -2.13 -5.93
N SER A 166 -7.71 -0.92 -5.76
CA SER A 166 -7.79 0.10 -6.83
C SER A 166 -6.54 0.97 -7.00
N VAL A 167 -5.43 0.66 -6.33
CA VAL A 167 -4.21 1.48 -6.40
C VAL A 167 -3.60 1.56 -7.81
N LEU A 168 -3.79 0.54 -8.66
CA LEU A 168 -3.32 0.53 -10.05
C LEU A 168 -4.40 0.94 -11.08
N SER A 169 -5.62 1.19 -10.61
CA SER A 169 -6.71 1.78 -11.42
C SER A 169 -6.69 3.30 -11.33
N GLU A 170 -7.76 3.95 -11.77
CA GLU A 170 -7.93 5.41 -11.77
C GLU A 170 -7.74 6.04 -10.40
N VAL A 171 -8.13 5.32 -9.33
CA VAL A 171 -8.04 5.80 -7.95
C VAL A 171 -6.62 6.14 -7.53
N GLY A 172 -5.64 5.30 -7.89
CA GLY A 172 -4.24 5.58 -7.60
C GLY A 172 -3.49 6.23 -8.75
N MET A 173 -3.85 5.93 -10.00
CA MET A 173 -3.10 6.40 -11.17
C MET A 173 -3.40 7.85 -11.53
N LEU A 174 -4.65 8.33 -11.36
CA LEU A 174 -4.97 9.74 -11.60
C LEU A 174 -4.20 10.67 -10.63
N PRO A 175 -4.20 10.44 -9.30
CA PRO A 175 -3.35 11.21 -8.39
C PRO A 175 -1.87 11.11 -8.74
N SER A 176 -1.39 9.93 -9.14
CA SER A 176 0.02 9.72 -9.51
C SER A 176 0.44 10.54 -10.73
N GLU A 177 -0.40 10.62 -11.76
CA GLU A 177 -0.11 11.45 -12.94
C GLU A 177 -0.19 12.94 -12.59
N LEU A 178 -1.10 13.35 -11.70
CA LEU A 178 -1.12 14.70 -11.17
C LEU A 178 0.13 15.03 -10.32
N MET A 179 0.77 14.04 -9.69
CA MET A 179 2.08 14.17 -9.03
C MET A 179 3.25 14.33 -10.03
N GLY A 180 3.01 14.17 -11.34
CA GLY A 180 4.04 14.18 -12.38
C GLY A 180 4.73 12.83 -12.58
N LEU A 181 4.10 11.74 -12.15
CA LEU A 181 4.58 10.38 -12.33
C LEU A 181 3.92 9.73 -13.55
N SER A 182 4.39 8.55 -13.94
CA SER A 182 3.87 7.83 -15.11
C SER A 182 3.12 6.58 -14.68
N ALA A 183 1.80 6.57 -14.89
CA ALA A 183 0.92 5.44 -14.55
C ALA A 183 1.39 4.11 -15.19
N SER A 184 1.84 4.15 -16.45
CA SER A 184 2.32 2.98 -17.18
C SER A 184 3.55 2.32 -16.54
N LYS A 185 4.37 3.08 -15.79
CA LYS A 185 5.52 2.52 -15.08
C LYS A 185 5.11 1.71 -13.85
N PHE A 186 3.94 1.95 -13.25
CA PHE A 186 3.44 1.14 -12.13
C PHE A 186 2.79 -0.17 -12.58
N ARG A 187 2.21 -0.21 -13.78
CA ARG A 187 1.48 -1.37 -14.32
C ARG A 187 2.43 -2.44 -14.86
N ARG A 188 2.96 -3.26 -13.96
CA ARG A 188 4.03 -4.23 -14.26
C ARG A 188 3.56 -5.66 -14.52
N PHE A 189 2.26 -5.95 -14.37
CA PHE A 189 1.72 -7.30 -14.36
C PHE A 189 2.20 -8.18 -15.52
N ASN A 190 2.04 -7.73 -16.77
CA ASN A 190 2.43 -8.51 -17.96
C ASN A 190 3.91 -8.91 -17.96
N SER A 191 4.79 -8.03 -17.48
CA SER A 191 6.23 -8.32 -17.40
C SER A 191 6.57 -9.29 -16.26
N LEU A 192 5.82 -9.24 -15.15
CA LEU A 192 6.06 -10.05 -13.97
C LEU A 192 5.59 -11.49 -14.16
N ILE A 193 4.43 -11.71 -14.79
CA ILE A 193 3.91 -13.05 -15.05
C ILE A 193 4.72 -13.82 -16.10
N LYS A 194 5.52 -13.14 -16.94
CA LYS A 194 6.46 -13.80 -17.86
C LYS A 194 7.77 -14.21 -17.17
N ASN A 195 8.04 -13.68 -15.97
CA ASN A 195 9.25 -13.97 -15.22
C ASN A 195 9.06 -15.20 -14.32
N LYS A 196 9.62 -16.34 -14.74
CA LYS A 196 9.56 -17.61 -13.97
C LYS A 196 10.08 -17.47 -12.54
N ARG A 197 11.15 -16.70 -12.30
CA ARG A 197 11.71 -16.49 -10.94
C ARG A 197 10.74 -15.72 -10.04
N TYR A 198 10.02 -14.77 -10.61
CA TYR A 198 8.99 -14.01 -9.89
C TYR A 198 7.85 -14.92 -9.45
N ILE A 199 7.28 -15.69 -10.40
CA ILE A 199 6.20 -16.66 -10.11
C ILE A 199 6.64 -17.68 -9.06
N ASP A 200 7.83 -18.26 -9.25
CA ASP A 200 8.37 -19.27 -8.33
C ASP A 200 8.48 -18.73 -6.90
N SER A 201 9.01 -17.52 -6.76
CA SER A 201 9.16 -16.83 -5.48
C SER A 201 7.81 -16.50 -4.84
N LEU A 202 6.86 -15.95 -5.60
CA LEU A 202 5.52 -15.61 -5.14
C LEU A 202 4.77 -16.84 -4.63
N VAL A 203 4.72 -17.89 -5.44
CA VAL A 203 3.98 -19.13 -5.13
C VAL A 203 4.63 -19.87 -3.96
N GLN A 204 5.97 -19.93 -3.90
CA GLN A 204 6.67 -20.48 -2.75
C GLN A 204 6.40 -19.69 -1.47
N ASN A 205 6.35 -18.36 -1.56
CA ASN A 205 6.06 -17.49 -0.44
C ASN A 205 4.63 -17.71 0.08
N VAL A 206 3.63 -17.79 -0.80
CA VAL A 206 2.24 -18.09 -0.43
C VAL A 206 2.14 -19.46 0.24
N ALA A 207 2.79 -20.49 -0.31
CA ALA A 207 2.81 -21.84 0.28
C ALA A 207 3.41 -21.83 1.70
N ASN A 208 4.47 -21.04 1.90
CA ASN A 208 5.13 -20.91 3.20
C ASN A 208 4.26 -20.14 4.21
N ILE A 209 3.57 -19.08 3.81
CA ILE A 209 2.63 -18.36 4.68
C ILE A 209 1.46 -19.27 5.09
N LEU A 210 0.91 -20.07 4.17
CA LEU A 210 -0.15 -21.04 4.52
C LEU A 210 0.33 -22.08 5.53
N TYR A 211 1.58 -22.53 5.42
CA TYR A 211 2.18 -23.40 6.42
C TYR A 211 2.30 -22.71 7.78
N LEU A 212 2.70 -21.44 7.82
CA LEU A 212 2.77 -20.66 9.06
C LEU A 212 1.37 -20.51 9.70
N ILE A 213 0.35 -20.23 8.91
CA ILE A 213 -1.06 -20.17 9.35
C ILE A 213 -1.49 -21.51 9.97
N LYS A 214 -1.19 -22.64 9.32
CA LYS A 214 -1.49 -23.99 9.87
C LYS A 214 -0.80 -24.23 11.21
N ASN A 215 0.40 -23.67 11.41
CA ASN A 215 1.14 -23.71 12.67
C ASN A 215 0.74 -22.59 13.66
N LYS A 216 -0.46 -22.02 13.50
CA LYS A 216 -1.03 -21.00 14.39
C LYS A 216 -0.17 -19.74 14.52
N LYS A 217 0.55 -19.36 13.45
CA LYS A 217 1.25 -18.07 13.35
C LYS A 217 0.40 -17.11 12.52
N PHE A 218 -0.35 -16.26 13.21
CA PHE A 218 -1.32 -15.35 12.59
C PHE A 218 -0.84 -13.90 12.52
N ASN A 219 0.19 -13.54 13.28
CA ASN A 219 0.72 -12.18 13.29
C ASN A 219 1.80 -12.03 12.21
N SER A 220 1.51 -11.21 11.21
CA SER A 220 2.43 -10.87 10.12
C SER A 220 3.12 -9.55 10.46
N ILE A 221 4.31 -9.62 11.06
CA ILE A 221 5.04 -8.44 11.52
C ILE A 221 5.91 -7.90 10.38
N ILE A 222 5.70 -6.67 9.96
CA ILE A 222 6.55 -5.97 9.00
C ILE A 222 7.60 -5.17 9.75
N LEU A 223 8.86 -5.57 9.64
CA LEU A 223 10.01 -4.83 10.17
C LEU A 223 10.47 -3.83 9.09
N ASN A 224 9.95 -2.61 9.15
CA ASN A 224 10.14 -1.57 8.15
C ASN A 224 11.35 -0.69 8.49
N TYR A 225 12.45 -0.80 7.73
CA TYR A 225 13.65 0.05 7.87
C TYR A 225 13.59 1.29 6.95
N ASP A 226 12.41 1.66 6.46
CA ASP A 226 12.22 2.81 5.59
C ASP A 226 10.95 3.61 5.91
N ASP A 227 11.12 4.78 6.54
CA ASP A 227 10.00 5.64 6.95
C ASP A 227 9.13 6.07 5.76
N CYS A 228 9.73 6.29 4.58
CA CYS A 228 9.02 6.65 3.35
C CYS A 228 8.14 5.53 2.79
N SER A 229 8.25 4.30 3.31
CA SER A 229 7.41 3.16 2.95
C SER A 229 6.34 2.83 3.99
N SER A 230 6.19 3.63 5.05
CA SER A 230 5.17 3.39 6.08
C SER A 230 3.76 3.32 5.49
N ASP A 231 3.40 4.25 4.61
CA ASP A 231 2.08 4.27 3.96
C ASP A 231 1.85 3.08 3.01
N LEU A 232 2.92 2.58 2.35
CA LEU A 232 2.84 1.32 1.61
C LEU A 232 2.39 0.18 2.53
N PHE A 233 2.87 0.17 3.77
CA PHE A 233 2.47 -0.85 4.73
C PHE A 233 1.13 -0.60 5.39
N PHE A 234 0.66 0.64 5.53
CA PHE A 234 -0.75 0.90 5.89
C PHE A 234 -1.70 0.43 4.78
N TRP A 235 -1.34 0.65 3.51
CA TRP A 235 -2.06 0.06 2.37
C TRP A 235 -2.03 -1.48 2.40
N TYR A 236 -0.86 -2.09 2.62
CA TYR A 236 -0.73 -3.55 2.74
C TYR A 236 -1.52 -4.11 3.93
N GLN A 237 -1.54 -3.39 5.05
CA GLN A 237 -2.31 -3.73 6.25
C GLN A 237 -3.79 -3.84 5.91
N GLN A 238 -4.36 -2.82 5.25
CA GLN A 238 -5.73 -2.86 4.78
C GLN A 238 -5.97 -4.02 3.80
N LEU A 239 -5.10 -4.15 2.79
CA LEU A 239 -5.20 -5.18 1.76
C LEU A 239 -5.31 -6.58 2.38
N VAL A 240 -4.40 -6.92 3.30
CA VAL A 240 -4.36 -8.25 3.91
C VAL A 240 -5.49 -8.45 4.92
N ALA A 241 -5.70 -7.49 5.83
CA ALA A 241 -6.65 -7.65 6.92
C ALA A 241 -8.10 -7.75 6.40
N GLU A 242 -8.53 -6.86 5.50
CA GLU A 242 -9.89 -6.89 4.97
C GLU A 242 -10.14 -8.10 4.03
N SER A 243 -9.14 -8.49 3.24
CA SER A 243 -9.29 -9.61 2.30
C SER A 243 -9.26 -10.96 3.00
N LEU A 244 -8.41 -11.13 4.02
CA LEU A 244 -8.21 -12.44 4.66
C LEU A 244 -8.98 -12.63 5.97
N GLY A 245 -9.35 -11.53 6.64
CA GLY A 245 -10.08 -11.52 7.92
C GLY A 245 -11.53 -11.94 7.78
N LYS A 246 -11.80 -13.23 7.56
CA LYS A 246 -13.15 -13.77 7.27
C LYS A 246 -13.34 -15.13 7.92
N LYS A 247 -14.57 -15.39 8.41
CA LYS A 247 -15.00 -16.69 8.93
C LYS A 247 -14.03 -17.26 9.98
N GLY A 248 -13.57 -16.43 10.92
CA GLY A 248 -12.60 -16.80 11.96
C GLY A 248 -11.17 -17.06 11.48
N LYS A 249 -10.87 -16.81 10.19
CA LYS A 249 -9.51 -16.87 9.62
C LYS A 249 -8.99 -15.45 9.39
N GLY A 250 -7.67 -15.33 9.28
CA GLY A 250 -7.03 -14.08 8.90
C GLY A 250 -5.56 -14.04 9.29
N LEU A 251 -4.93 -12.95 8.91
CA LEU A 251 -3.62 -12.53 9.38
C LEU A 251 -3.79 -11.16 10.02
N LEU A 252 -3.05 -10.91 11.11
CA LEU A 252 -2.93 -9.59 11.71
C LEU A 252 -1.63 -8.94 11.20
N PRO A 253 -1.69 -8.12 10.14
CA PRO A 253 -0.55 -7.31 9.71
C PRO A 253 -0.24 -6.23 10.75
N VAL A 254 0.99 -6.21 11.26
CA VAL A 254 1.48 -5.21 12.23
C VAL A 254 2.74 -4.57 11.68
N ILE A 255 2.76 -3.25 11.64
CA ILE A 255 3.89 -2.47 11.15
C ILE A 255 4.77 -2.12 12.34
N SER A 256 6.05 -2.46 12.26
CA SER A 256 7.04 -2.14 13.27
C SER A 256 8.17 -1.35 12.61
N ASN A 257 8.37 -0.12 13.09
CA ASN A 257 9.28 0.83 12.46
C ASN A 257 10.68 0.68 13.04
N MET A 258 11.63 0.36 12.17
CA MET A 258 13.01 0.08 12.53
C MET A 258 13.92 1.27 12.23
N PRO A 259 14.90 1.57 13.10
CA PRO A 259 15.32 0.76 14.24
C PRO A 259 14.65 1.13 15.57
N LYS A 260 13.69 2.06 15.58
CA LYS A 260 12.98 2.47 16.81
C LYS A 260 12.49 1.26 17.60
N ASP A 261 11.82 0.32 16.94
CA ASP A 261 11.21 -0.82 17.62
C ASP A 261 12.21 -1.95 17.97
N ASN A 262 13.50 -1.80 17.62
CA ASN A 262 14.55 -2.57 18.29
C ASN A 262 14.59 -2.28 19.80
N HIS A 263 14.08 -1.12 20.23
CA HIS A 263 14.10 -0.64 21.60
C HIS A 263 12.72 -0.65 22.27
N SER A 264 11.73 -1.33 21.68
CA SER A 264 10.38 -1.46 22.25
C SER A 264 9.83 -2.88 22.10
N LEU A 265 9.68 -3.35 20.85
CA LEU A 265 8.99 -4.60 20.53
C LEU A 265 9.95 -5.76 20.29
N MET A 266 11.23 -5.50 20.00
CA MET A 266 12.16 -6.57 19.64
C MET A 266 12.41 -7.60 20.75
N GLN A 267 12.34 -7.22 22.03
CA GLN A 267 12.40 -8.19 23.14
C GLN A 267 11.27 -9.21 23.02
N LEU A 268 10.03 -8.75 22.81
CA LEU A 268 8.88 -9.62 22.58
C LEU A 268 9.06 -10.45 21.30
N TYR A 269 9.64 -9.87 20.25
CA TYR A 269 9.83 -10.58 18.97
C TYR A 269 10.85 -11.72 19.05
N LEU A 270 11.91 -11.53 19.82
CA LEU A 270 12.97 -12.52 20.01
C LEU A 270 12.57 -13.58 21.05
N ASP A 271 12.02 -13.16 22.19
CA ASP A 271 11.86 -14.02 23.36
C ASP A 271 10.41 -14.26 23.79
N GLY A 272 9.48 -13.45 23.28
CA GLY A 272 8.06 -13.64 23.55
C GLY A 272 7.41 -14.82 22.82
N PHE A 273 6.08 -14.81 22.81
CA PHE A 273 5.26 -15.85 22.20
C PHE A 273 5.58 -16.05 20.71
N LYS A 274 5.60 -17.32 20.26
CA LYS A 274 6.01 -17.67 18.89
C LYS A 274 4.84 -17.69 17.88
N LYS A 275 3.92 -16.73 17.96
CA LYS A 275 2.76 -16.59 17.04
C LYS A 275 3.02 -15.66 15.84
N ASN A 276 4.24 -15.11 15.76
CA ASN A 276 4.65 -14.19 14.71
C ASN A 276 5.42 -14.90 13.58
N PHE A 277 5.31 -14.33 12.39
CA PHE A 277 6.32 -14.42 11.33
C PHE A 277 6.61 -13.02 10.80
N TYR A 278 7.77 -12.85 10.16
CA TYR A 278 8.31 -11.51 9.92
C TYR A 278 8.60 -11.23 8.45
N THR A 279 8.39 -9.98 8.06
CA THR A 279 8.74 -9.44 6.75
C THR A 279 9.73 -8.30 6.96
N PHE A 280 10.99 -8.54 6.66
CA PHE A 280 12.01 -7.49 6.63
C PHE A 280 11.84 -6.64 5.38
N PHE A 281 11.81 -5.32 5.51
CA PHE A 281 11.78 -4.40 4.37
C PHE A 281 12.85 -3.33 4.51
N PHE A 282 13.73 -3.25 3.52
CA PHE A 282 14.80 -2.26 3.48
C PHE A 282 14.87 -1.64 2.09
N VAL A 283 14.98 -0.31 2.02
CA VAL A 283 15.21 0.42 0.78
C VAL A 283 16.59 1.03 0.82
N GLN A 284 17.39 0.70 -0.21
CA GLN A 284 18.66 1.37 -0.45
C GLN A 284 18.38 2.82 -0.84
N ASP A 285 18.99 3.73 -0.10
CA ASP A 285 18.96 5.16 -0.36
C ASP A 285 20.33 5.58 -0.93
N SER A 286 20.42 6.75 -1.54
CA SER A 286 21.68 7.34 -1.98
C SER A 286 22.08 8.56 -1.14
N THR A 287 21.30 8.87 -0.10
CA THR A 287 21.57 10.03 0.76
C THR A 287 22.77 9.80 1.67
N VAL A 288 23.87 10.47 1.34
CA VAL A 288 25.13 10.40 2.09
C VAL A 288 25.06 11.36 3.29
N ARG A 289 24.46 10.91 4.39
CA ARG A 289 24.61 11.56 5.70
C ARG A 289 25.63 10.78 6.51
N LYS A 290 26.78 11.38 6.82
CA LYS A 290 27.87 10.77 7.59
C LYS A 290 27.76 11.13 9.07
N VAL A 291 28.26 10.26 9.94
CA VAL A 291 28.51 10.59 11.34
C VAL A 291 29.53 11.74 11.40
N ASN A 292 29.29 12.72 12.27
CA ASN A 292 30.27 13.79 12.50
C ASN A 292 31.45 13.23 13.30
N ASN A 293 32.59 13.04 12.64
CA ASN A 293 33.79 12.48 13.24
C ASN A 293 34.36 13.35 14.38
N ASN A 294 34.19 14.68 14.33
CA ASN A 294 34.78 15.60 15.33
C ASN A 294 34.12 15.46 16.70
N ASN A 295 32.84 15.06 16.72
CA ASN A 295 32.08 14.90 17.96
C ASN A 295 32.04 13.42 18.42
N LEU A 296 32.81 12.53 17.77
CA LEU A 296 32.78 11.10 18.05
C LEU A 296 33.77 10.75 19.17
N LEU A 297 33.25 10.21 20.27
CA LEU A 297 34.06 9.76 21.40
C LEU A 297 34.88 8.49 21.05
N LYS A 298 36.02 8.32 21.73
CA LYS A 298 36.95 7.18 21.51
C LYS A 298 36.26 5.81 21.61
N THR A 299 35.27 5.67 22.47
CA THR A 299 34.51 4.41 22.68
C THR A 299 33.74 3.96 21.44
N HIS A 300 33.45 4.85 20.48
CA HIS A 300 32.61 4.57 19.32
C HIS A 300 33.31 4.82 17.97
N LEU A 301 34.65 4.78 17.94
CA LEU A 301 35.44 5.03 16.72
C LEU A 301 35.10 4.09 15.54
N TYR A 302 34.45 2.95 15.78
CA TYR A 302 33.93 2.07 14.72
C TYR A 302 32.84 2.73 13.84
N LEU A 303 32.24 3.84 14.31
CA LEU A 303 31.30 4.67 13.55
C LEU A 303 32.00 5.70 12.65
N LYS A 304 33.31 5.90 12.81
CA LYS A 304 34.09 6.88 12.02
C LYS A 304 33.92 6.59 10.53
N ASN A 305 33.67 7.65 9.76
CA ASN A 305 33.44 7.60 8.31
C ASN A 305 32.22 6.75 7.84
N LYS A 306 31.38 6.25 8.75
CA LYS A 306 30.16 5.52 8.38
C LYS A 306 29.03 6.48 8.04
N THR A 307 28.22 6.11 7.05
CA THR A 307 26.95 6.80 6.79
C THR A 307 25.86 6.28 7.71
N LEU A 308 24.84 7.10 7.99
CA LEU A 308 23.65 6.67 8.73
C LEU A 308 22.96 5.50 8.04
N GLU A 309 22.96 5.47 6.70
CA GLU A 309 22.45 4.34 5.94
C GLU A 309 23.26 3.06 6.20
N LYS A 310 24.60 3.15 6.23
CA LYS A 310 25.45 1.99 6.52
C LYS A 310 25.16 1.44 7.91
N ILE A 311 24.94 2.31 8.90
CA ILE A 311 24.57 1.91 10.27
C ILE A 311 23.20 1.20 10.27
N LYS A 312 22.18 1.80 9.63
CA LYS A 312 20.85 1.20 9.50
C LYS A 312 20.89 -0.15 8.78
N HIS A 313 21.66 -0.26 7.71
CA HIS A 313 21.87 -1.50 6.97
C HIS A 313 22.57 -2.57 7.82
N SER A 314 23.55 -2.19 8.64
CA SER A 314 24.19 -3.10 9.59
C SER A 314 23.21 -3.63 10.62
N GLN A 315 22.31 -2.78 11.16
CA GLN A 315 21.26 -3.21 12.08
C GLN A 315 20.27 -4.17 11.41
N TYR A 316 19.86 -3.89 10.18
CA TYR A 316 19.05 -4.80 9.36
C TYR A 316 19.73 -6.17 9.18
N GLY A 317 21.01 -6.18 8.81
CA GLY A 317 21.78 -7.41 8.65
C GLY A 317 21.99 -8.19 9.95
N ALA A 318 22.30 -7.50 11.05
CA ALA A 318 22.46 -8.09 12.37
C ALA A 318 21.16 -8.74 12.86
N THR A 319 20.03 -8.03 12.73
CA THR A 319 18.70 -8.53 13.12
C THR A 319 18.37 -9.80 12.33
N LYS A 320 18.59 -9.80 11.00
CA LYS A 320 18.40 -11.03 10.19
C LYS A 320 19.29 -12.18 10.64
N LYS A 321 20.56 -11.91 11.00
CA LYS A 321 21.48 -12.94 11.51
C LYS A 321 20.95 -13.55 12.81
N VAL A 322 20.50 -12.72 13.76
CA VAL A 322 19.89 -13.18 15.01
C VAL A 322 18.65 -14.02 14.73
N PHE A 323 17.76 -13.57 13.85
CA PHE A 323 16.55 -14.32 13.49
C PHE A 323 16.87 -15.69 12.88
N ARG A 324 17.91 -15.79 12.04
CA ARG A 324 18.38 -17.08 11.50
C ARG A 324 18.90 -17.99 12.61
N ASN A 325 19.76 -17.48 13.49
CA ASN A 325 20.33 -18.25 14.59
C ASN A 325 19.25 -18.79 15.54
N MET A 326 18.18 -18.01 15.76
CA MET A 326 17.05 -18.39 16.61
C MET A 326 15.94 -19.14 15.87
N ASN A 327 16.14 -19.52 14.60
CA ASN A 327 15.13 -20.17 13.76
C ASN A 327 13.78 -19.43 13.70
N ILE A 328 13.80 -18.10 13.78
CA ILE A 328 12.59 -17.27 13.68
C ILE A 328 12.20 -17.14 12.20
N PRO A 329 10.95 -17.49 11.81
CA PRO A 329 10.56 -17.48 10.41
C PRO A 329 10.41 -16.06 9.87
N PHE A 330 11.20 -15.73 8.84
CA PHE A 330 11.07 -14.46 8.15
C PHE A 330 11.27 -14.59 6.64
N ARG A 331 10.76 -13.58 5.93
CA ARG A 331 11.09 -13.25 4.53
C ARG A 331 11.66 -11.84 4.48
N SER A 332 12.29 -11.46 3.37
CA SER A 332 13.02 -10.20 3.29
C SER A 332 12.98 -9.58 1.90
N PHE A 333 12.55 -8.33 1.83
CA PHE A 333 12.57 -7.47 0.65
C PHE A 333 13.67 -6.42 0.80
N TYR A 334 14.64 -6.47 -0.09
CA TYR A 334 15.68 -5.45 -0.22
C TYR A 334 15.50 -4.73 -1.55
N ILE A 335 15.16 -3.46 -1.48
CA ILE A 335 14.83 -2.61 -2.62
C ILE A 335 16.08 -1.85 -3.07
N LYS A 336 16.55 -2.11 -4.28
CA LYS A 336 17.77 -1.49 -4.85
C LYS A 336 17.51 -0.11 -5.43
N LYS A 337 16.31 0.13 -5.97
CA LYS A 337 15.95 1.37 -6.67
C LYS A 337 14.58 1.85 -6.21
N ARG A 338 14.48 3.14 -5.86
CA ARG A 338 13.22 3.79 -5.49
C ARG A 338 12.63 4.50 -6.71
N ASN A 339 11.73 3.82 -7.43
CA ASN A 339 11.07 4.37 -8.63
C ASN A 339 9.67 3.78 -8.83
N GLU A 340 8.94 4.28 -9.83
CA GLU A 340 7.58 3.84 -10.16
C GLU A 340 7.50 2.34 -10.48
N GLU A 341 8.46 1.80 -11.25
CA GLU A 341 8.48 0.38 -11.59
C GLU A 341 8.55 -0.49 -10.34
N THR A 342 9.42 -0.14 -9.41
CA THR A 342 9.62 -0.89 -8.17
C THR A 342 8.37 -0.89 -7.30
N LEU A 343 7.71 0.27 -7.16
CA LEU A 343 6.49 0.34 -6.36
C LEU A 343 5.34 -0.43 -7.05
N GLY A 344 5.26 -0.38 -8.38
CA GLY A 344 4.34 -1.20 -9.16
C GLY A 344 4.57 -2.71 -9.00
N GLU A 345 5.85 -3.13 -8.95
CA GLU A 345 6.24 -4.52 -8.67
C GLU A 345 5.79 -4.97 -7.27
N LEU A 346 5.93 -4.10 -6.26
CA LEU A 346 5.50 -4.36 -4.88
C LEU A 346 3.97 -4.45 -4.76
N PHE A 347 3.22 -3.49 -5.34
CA PHE A 347 1.76 -3.54 -5.36
C PHE A 347 1.27 -4.83 -6.01
N THR A 348 1.80 -5.17 -7.19
CA THR A 348 1.42 -6.39 -7.91
C THR A 348 1.72 -7.65 -7.08
N PHE A 349 2.89 -7.70 -6.43
CA PHE A 349 3.28 -8.84 -5.59
C PHE A 349 2.32 -9.04 -4.41
N PHE A 350 2.02 -7.97 -3.66
CA PHE A 350 1.14 -8.06 -2.51
C PHE A 350 -0.33 -8.31 -2.87
N ILE A 351 -0.82 -7.76 -3.99
CA ILE A 351 -2.15 -8.06 -4.53
C ILE A 351 -2.27 -9.55 -4.85
N LEU A 352 -1.32 -10.09 -5.63
CA LEU A 352 -1.34 -11.51 -6.01
C LEU A 352 -1.19 -12.44 -4.82
N GLU A 353 -0.28 -12.13 -3.89
CA GLU A 353 -0.12 -12.86 -2.63
C GLU A 353 -1.45 -12.96 -1.88
N THR A 354 -2.13 -11.82 -1.72
CA THR A 354 -3.38 -11.74 -0.94
C THR A 354 -4.50 -12.53 -1.62
N ILE A 355 -4.65 -12.40 -2.94
CA ILE A 355 -5.67 -13.15 -3.70
C ILE A 355 -5.41 -14.66 -3.60
N LEU A 356 -4.16 -15.09 -3.79
CA LEU A 356 -3.79 -16.50 -3.72
C LEU A 356 -3.98 -17.09 -2.32
N LEU A 357 -3.65 -16.32 -1.27
CA LEU A 357 -3.91 -16.71 0.12
C LEU A 357 -5.41 -16.87 0.38
N GLY A 358 -6.23 -15.91 -0.05
CA GLY A 358 -7.69 -15.98 0.10
C GLY A 358 -8.28 -17.21 -0.57
N LYS A 359 -7.94 -17.43 -1.86
CA LYS A 359 -8.36 -18.63 -2.59
C LYS A 359 -7.88 -19.92 -1.92
N ALA A 360 -6.64 -19.97 -1.44
CA ALA A 360 -6.09 -21.16 -0.80
C ALA A 360 -6.72 -21.47 0.58
N LEU A 361 -7.21 -20.44 1.27
CA LEU A 361 -7.95 -20.53 2.54
C LEU A 361 -9.45 -20.77 2.37
N ASN A 362 -9.94 -20.87 1.12
CA ASN A 362 -11.36 -20.99 0.75
C ASN A 362 -12.21 -19.83 1.30
N ILE A 363 -11.71 -18.60 1.17
CA ILE A 363 -12.43 -17.36 1.51
C ILE A 363 -12.46 -16.43 0.30
N ASN A 364 -13.46 -15.56 0.23
CA ASN A 364 -13.54 -14.53 -0.81
C ASN A 364 -12.60 -13.36 -0.45
N PRO A 365 -11.51 -13.12 -1.20
CA PRO A 365 -10.60 -12.02 -0.90
C PRO A 365 -11.16 -10.66 -1.33
N TYR A 366 -12.27 -10.60 -2.05
CA TYR A 366 -12.74 -9.38 -2.72
C TYR A 366 -13.85 -8.63 -1.96
N ASP A 367 -14.58 -9.29 -1.07
CA ASP A 367 -15.69 -8.68 -0.31
C ASP A 367 -15.25 -8.12 1.06
N GLN A 368 -16.16 -7.45 1.79
CA GLN A 368 -15.95 -7.00 3.18
C GLN A 368 -17.27 -6.85 3.95
N PRO A 369 -18.15 -7.86 4.02
CA PRO A 369 -19.52 -7.68 4.50
C PRO A 369 -19.63 -7.19 5.96
N ALA A 370 -18.69 -7.56 6.83
CA ALA A 370 -18.75 -7.27 8.26
C ALA A 370 -18.66 -5.76 8.60
N VAL A 371 -17.95 -4.96 7.79
CA VAL A 371 -17.80 -3.52 8.07
C VAL A 371 -19.10 -2.73 7.84
N GLU A 372 -20.04 -3.29 7.07
CA GLU A 372 -21.35 -2.68 6.82
C GLU A 372 -22.23 -2.64 8.08
N LEU A 373 -21.98 -3.52 9.06
CA LEU A 373 -22.70 -3.53 10.33
C LEU A 373 -22.47 -2.22 11.10
N ILE A 374 -21.21 -1.80 11.22
CA ILE A 374 -20.84 -0.55 11.89
C ILE A 374 -21.48 0.65 11.18
N LYS A 375 -21.44 0.68 9.84
CA LYS A 375 -22.04 1.76 9.05
C LYS A 375 -23.55 1.88 9.28
N LYS A 376 -24.26 0.75 9.35
CA LYS A 376 -25.70 0.73 9.63
C LYS A 376 -26.00 1.29 11.01
N GLU A 377 -25.27 0.88 12.05
CA GLU A 377 -25.46 1.38 13.40
C GLU A 377 -25.10 2.87 13.52
N THR A 378 -23.99 3.31 12.92
CA THR A 378 -23.63 4.74 12.87
C THR A 378 -24.75 5.57 12.24
N LYS A 379 -25.35 5.11 11.14
CA LYS A 379 -26.47 5.82 10.52
C LYS A 379 -27.69 5.91 11.43
N LYS A 380 -28.00 4.83 12.18
CA LYS A 380 -29.10 4.87 13.16
C LYS A 380 -28.85 5.92 14.23
N PHE A 381 -27.68 5.94 14.83
CA PHE A 381 -27.31 6.93 15.84
C PHE A 381 -27.40 8.37 15.35
N LEU A 382 -27.08 8.64 14.08
CA LEU A 382 -27.16 9.99 13.51
C LEU A 382 -28.58 10.46 13.17
N VAL A 383 -29.53 9.53 12.98
CA VAL A 383 -30.92 9.85 12.64
C VAL A 383 -31.82 9.86 13.88
N SER A 384 -31.40 9.19 14.96
CA SER A 384 -32.19 9.05 16.20
C SER A 384 -32.08 10.24 17.17
N PHE A 385 -31.51 11.38 16.75
CA PHE A 385 -31.45 12.61 17.55
C PHE A 385 -32.26 13.73 16.92
#